data_AF-A0A973XV08-F1
#
_entry.id   AF-A0A973XV08-F1
#
_cell.length_a   1.000
_cell.length_b   1.000
_cell.length_c   1.000
_cell.angle_alpha   90.00
_cell.angle_beta   90.00
_cell.angle_gamma   90.00
#
_symmetry.space_group_name_H-M   'P 1'
#
loop_
_entity.id
_entity.type
_entity.pdbx_description
1 polymer ?
#
loop_
_entity_poly.entity_id
_entity_poly.type
_entity_poly.pdbx_seq_one_letter_code
_entity_poly.pdbx_strand_id
1 'polypeptide(L)'
;MLHTSETVGSASRPLKTPTANLGSNGGPRHPDERRAGGHGPTLDDEASFVLPYSIALREGREPEPEIDGPHSPASWWGEYLPGIRRWEGVTGRAAPSPTEIGLQGSPRVSARWVEWLMGLPRGYVTDVPGLTRGQQLQILGNGVVPQQASAAFAALLDLGV
;
A
#
# COMPACT_ATOMS: atom_id res chain seq x y z
N MET A 1 -41.12 -15.75 -4.13
CA MET A 1 -40.28 -15.51 -2.94
C MET A 1 -38.88 -16.03 -3.27
N LEU A 2 -38.06 -15.18 -3.91
CA LEU A 2 -36.69 -15.54 -4.31
C LEU A 2 -35.75 -15.00 -3.25
N HIS A 3 -35.08 -15.90 -2.52
CA HIS A 3 -34.02 -15.56 -1.59
C HIS A 3 -32.81 -15.07 -2.41
N THR A 4 -32.53 -13.77 -2.33
CA THR A 4 -31.22 -13.24 -2.66
C THR A 4 -30.25 -13.67 -1.57
N SER A 5 -29.36 -14.61 -1.88
CA SER A 5 -28.22 -14.92 -1.02
C SER A 5 -27.34 -13.68 -0.88
N GLU A 6 -27.34 -13.08 0.31
CA GLU A 6 -26.29 -12.17 0.73
C GLU A 6 -24.93 -12.86 0.57
N THR A 7 -24.07 -12.26 -0.24
CA THR A 7 -22.67 -12.67 -0.32
C THR A 7 -22.02 -12.23 0.99
N VAL A 8 -21.79 -13.19 1.90
CA VAL A 8 -20.97 -13.01 3.10
C VAL A 8 -19.68 -12.31 2.69
N GLY A 9 -19.43 -11.12 3.25
CA GLY A 9 -18.28 -10.29 2.92
C GLY A 9 -16.99 -11.10 3.05
N SER A 10 -16.32 -11.34 1.93
CA SER A 10 -14.99 -11.95 1.92
C SER A 10 -14.07 -11.07 2.76
N ALA A 11 -13.53 -11.62 3.86
CA ALA A 11 -12.57 -10.92 4.69
C ALA A 11 -11.35 -10.56 3.83
N SER A 12 -11.13 -9.27 3.59
CA SER A 12 -9.98 -8.80 2.81
C SER A 12 -8.69 -9.21 3.52
N ARG A 13 -7.72 -9.75 2.77
CA ARG A 13 -6.40 -9.96 3.32
C ARG A 13 -5.78 -8.59 3.68
N PRO A 14 -5.30 -8.38 4.92
CA PRO A 14 -4.68 -7.12 5.30
C PRO A 14 -3.29 -6.97 4.65
N LEU A 15 -2.98 -5.75 4.19
CA LEU A 15 -1.62 -5.38 3.82
C LEU A 15 -0.73 -5.30 5.07
N LYS A 16 0.58 -5.49 4.88
CA LYS A 16 1.56 -5.20 5.92
C LYS A 16 1.66 -3.70 6.18
N THR A 17 1.92 -3.34 7.42
CA THR A 17 2.18 -1.95 7.80
C THR A 17 3.52 -1.49 7.23
N PRO A 18 3.60 -0.27 6.66
CA PRO A 18 4.88 0.35 6.33
C PRO A 18 5.78 0.46 7.56
N THR A 19 7.10 0.33 7.39
CA THR A 19 8.08 0.55 8.47
C THR A 19 9.16 1.52 8.02
N ALA A 20 9.80 2.20 8.97
CA ALA A 20 10.84 3.19 8.69
C ALA A 20 12.05 2.62 7.92
N ASN A 21 12.26 1.31 7.98
CA ASN A 21 13.38 0.62 7.36
C ASN A 21 13.13 0.23 5.89
N LEU A 22 11.94 0.50 5.33
CA LEU A 22 11.63 0.18 3.93
C LEU A 22 12.59 0.85 2.93
N GLY A 23 13.15 2.01 3.28
CA GLY A 23 14.10 2.74 2.44
C GLY A 23 15.55 2.25 2.52
N SER A 24 15.91 1.51 3.56
CA SER A 24 17.30 1.14 3.90
C SER A 24 17.54 -0.38 3.96
N ASN A 25 16.49 -1.20 3.93
CA ASN A 25 16.61 -2.64 3.87
C ASN A 25 17.24 -3.10 2.54
N GLY A 26 17.96 -4.21 2.58
CA GLY A 26 18.54 -4.86 1.40
C GLY A 26 17.48 -5.47 0.49
N GLY A 27 16.78 -4.62 -0.28
CA GLY A 27 15.78 -4.98 -1.29
C GLY A 27 14.59 -5.81 -0.79
N PRO A 28 13.54 -5.96 -1.62
CA PRO A 28 12.50 -6.93 -1.35
C PRO A 28 13.01 -8.35 -1.64
N ARG A 29 12.52 -9.33 -0.87
CA ARG A 29 12.71 -10.78 -1.06
C ARG A 29 11.36 -11.48 -1.18
N HIS A 30 11.35 -12.69 -1.75
CA HIS A 30 10.10 -13.45 -1.81
C HIS A 30 9.57 -13.76 -0.40
N PRO A 31 8.26 -13.61 -0.10
CA PRO A 31 7.72 -13.85 1.23
C PRO A 31 8.00 -15.25 1.79
N ASP A 32 8.05 -16.27 0.94
CA ASP A 32 8.37 -17.65 1.38
C ASP A 32 9.83 -17.79 1.80
N GLU A 33 10.77 -17.12 1.11
CA GLU A 33 12.18 -17.11 1.49
C GLU A 33 12.39 -16.39 2.84
N ARG A 34 11.66 -15.28 3.06
CA ARG A 34 11.63 -14.59 4.36
C ARG A 34 11.20 -15.54 5.48
N ARG A 35 10.08 -16.25 5.27
CA ARG A 35 9.51 -17.19 6.23
C ARG A 35 10.42 -18.37 6.50
N ALA A 36 11.05 -18.93 5.46
CA ALA A 36 12.04 -20.00 5.59
C ALA A 36 13.25 -19.58 6.43
N GLY A 37 13.64 -18.30 6.34
CA GLY A 37 14.66 -17.69 7.19
C GLY A 37 14.20 -17.26 8.59
N GLY A 38 12.96 -17.58 9.01
CA GLY A 38 12.43 -17.20 10.33
C GLY A 38 12.00 -15.74 10.47
N HIS A 39 11.87 -15.01 9.36
CA HIS A 39 11.47 -13.61 9.35
C HIS A 39 10.09 -13.42 8.69
N GLY A 40 9.27 -12.53 9.26
CA GLY A 40 8.03 -12.12 8.60
C GLY A 40 8.31 -11.29 7.34
N PRO A 41 7.48 -11.41 6.28
CA PRO A 41 7.60 -10.54 5.12
C PRO A 41 7.22 -9.10 5.48
N THR A 42 7.95 -8.15 4.88
CA THR A 42 7.70 -6.71 4.94
C THR A 42 6.66 -6.29 3.91
N LEU A 43 6.21 -5.03 3.97
CA LEU A 43 5.38 -4.45 2.92
C LEU A 43 6.07 -4.48 1.55
N ASP A 44 7.38 -4.23 1.49
CA ASP A 44 8.10 -4.27 0.21
C ASP A 44 8.14 -5.69 -0.38
N ASP A 45 8.32 -6.71 0.47
CA ASP A 45 8.30 -8.11 0.04
C ASP A 45 6.95 -8.48 -0.59
N GLU A 46 5.83 -8.16 0.08
CA GLU A 46 4.50 -8.47 -0.46
C GLU A 46 4.13 -7.59 -1.66
N ALA A 47 4.41 -6.29 -1.61
CA ALA A 47 4.14 -5.38 -2.72
C ALA A 47 4.91 -5.81 -3.98
N SER A 48 6.17 -6.23 -3.83
CA SER A 48 7.06 -6.53 -4.94
C SER A 48 6.96 -7.95 -5.48
N PHE A 49 6.36 -8.90 -4.76
CA PHE A 49 6.27 -10.30 -5.20
C PHE A 49 4.86 -10.90 -5.21
N VAL A 50 3.90 -10.34 -4.47
CA VAL A 50 2.56 -10.95 -4.29
C VAL A 50 1.48 -10.20 -5.05
N LEU A 51 1.57 -8.88 -5.16
CA LEU A 51 0.55 -8.11 -5.85
C LEU A 51 0.54 -8.44 -7.36
N PRO A 52 -0.63 -8.71 -7.96
CA PRO A 52 -0.75 -8.95 -9.40
C PRO A 52 -0.07 -7.88 -10.28
N TYR A 53 -0.10 -6.62 -9.86
CA TYR A 53 0.64 -5.54 -10.50
C TYR A 53 2.14 -5.84 -10.65
N SER A 54 2.80 -6.23 -9.57
CA SER A 54 4.24 -6.51 -9.57
C SER A 54 4.58 -7.84 -10.22
N ILE A 55 3.66 -8.81 -10.17
CA ILE A 55 3.79 -10.07 -10.92
C ILE A 55 3.84 -9.78 -12.42
N ALA A 56 2.93 -8.94 -12.92
CA ALA A 56 2.94 -8.52 -14.33
C ALA A 56 4.28 -7.87 -14.72
N LEU A 57 4.79 -6.93 -13.90
CA LEU A 57 6.09 -6.29 -14.13
C LEU A 57 7.25 -7.30 -14.19
N ARG A 58 7.27 -8.30 -13.29
CA ARG A 58 8.31 -9.34 -13.26
C ARG A 58 8.25 -10.27 -14.46
N GLU A 59 7.05 -10.51 -14.99
CA GLU A 59 6.82 -11.28 -16.21
C GLU A 59 7.09 -10.47 -17.49
N GLY A 60 7.52 -9.20 -17.37
CA GLY A 60 7.74 -8.31 -18.50
C GLY A 60 6.46 -7.86 -19.19
N ARG A 61 5.31 -7.98 -18.51
CA ARG A 61 4.02 -7.47 -18.98
C ARG A 61 3.83 -6.05 -18.48
N GLU A 62 3.28 -5.21 -19.34
CA GLU A 62 2.86 -3.86 -18.95
C GLU A 62 1.56 -3.98 -18.12
N PRO A 63 1.53 -3.48 -16.86
CA PRO A 63 0.30 -3.42 -16.10
C PRO A 63 -0.69 -2.47 -16.78
N GLU A 64 -1.99 -2.64 -16.51
CA GLU A 64 -2.97 -1.61 -16.85
C GLU A 64 -2.51 -0.25 -16.32
N PRO A 65 -2.65 0.84 -17.10
CA PRO A 65 -2.12 2.14 -16.71
C PRO A 65 -2.83 2.70 -15.48
N GLU A 66 -2.14 3.57 -14.74
CA GLU A 66 -2.77 4.36 -13.68
C GLU A 66 -3.86 5.25 -14.29
N ILE A 67 -5.04 5.26 -13.67
CA ILE A 67 -6.20 6.02 -14.15
C ILE A 67 -6.44 7.18 -13.19
N ASP A 68 -6.59 8.39 -13.72
CA ASP A 68 -7.03 9.55 -12.95
C ASP A 68 -8.54 9.46 -12.71
N GLY A 69 -8.92 8.65 -11.72
CA GLY A 69 -10.30 8.34 -11.37
C GLY A 69 -10.45 7.98 -9.88
N PRO A 70 -11.66 7.59 -9.46
CA PRO A 70 -11.91 7.25 -8.05
C PRO A 70 -11.23 5.95 -7.63
N HIS A 71 -10.85 5.11 -8.59
CA HIS A 71 -10.43 3.73 -8.38
C HIS A 71 -9.27 3.36 -9.30
N SER A 72 -8.23 2.77 -8.70
CA SER A 72 -7.14 2.10 -9.41
C SER A 72 -7.64 0.84 -10.15
N PRO A 73 -6.92 0.34 -11.16
CA PRO A 73 -7.32 -0.89 -11.85
C PRO A 73 -7.49 -2.07 -10.89
N ALA A 74 -8.64 -2.76 -10.97
CA ALA A 74 -8.96 -3.86 -10.06
C ALA A 74 -7.97 -5.03 -10.20
N SER A 75 -7.43 -5.23 -11.40
CA SER A 75 -6.47 -6.27 -11.76
C SER A 75 -5.15 -6.15 -11.02
N TRP A 76 -4.84 -5.01 -10.40
CA TRP A 76 -3.59 -4.80 -9.66
C TRP A 76 -3.55 -5.51 -8.30
N TRP A 77 -4.69 -5.82 -7.71
CA TRP A 77 -4.80 -6.02 -6.25
C TRP A 77 -5.14 -7.43 -5.80
N GLY A 78 -5.74 -8.27 -6.65
CA GLY A 78 -6.13 -9.64 -6.28
C GLY A 78 -6.93 -9.70 -4.99
N GLU A 79 -6.51 -10.52 -4.02
CA GLU A 79 -7.18 -10.70 -2.71
C GLU A 79 -7.22 -9.43 -1.83
N TYR A 80 -6.38 -8.43 -2.13
CA TYR A 80 -6.32 -7.16 -1.39
C TYR A 80 -7.35 -6.14 -1.89
N LEU A 81 -8.01 -6.40 -3.04
CA LEU A 81 -8.92 -5.46 -3.69
C LEU A 81 -9.99 -4.89 -2.75
N PRO A 82 -10.70 -5.67 -1.92
CA PRO A 82 -11.76 -5.09 -1.07
C PRO A 82 -11.19 -4.10 -0.04
N GLY A 83 -10.00 -4.36 0.49
CA GLY A 83 -9.30 -3.45 1.39
C GLY A 83 -8.85 -2.16 0.68
N ILE A 84 -8.31 -2.30 -0.53
CA ILE A 84 -7.92 -1.16 -1.38
C ILE A 84 -9.14 -0.30 -1.69
N ARG A 85 -10.26 -0.88 -2.13
CA ARG A 85 -11.49 -0.13 -2.44
C ARG A 85 -12.02 0.63 -1.23
N ARG A 86 -11.99 0.02 -0.05
CA ARG A 86 -12.39 0.71 1.18
C ARG A 86 -11.49 1.91 1.45
N TRP A 87 -10.17 1.75 1.30
CA TRP A 87 -9.23 2.83 1.56
C TRP A 87 -9.25 3.93 0.49
N GLU A 88 -9.52 3.60 -0.78
CA GLU A 88 -9.81 4.58 -1.82
C GLU A 88 -11.04 5.43 -1.48
N GLY A 89 -12.09 4.81 -0.92
CA GLY A 89 -13.26 5.53 -0.42
C GLY A 89 -12.93 6.48 0.74
N VAL A 90 -12.05 6.08 1.66
CA VAL A 90 -11.62 6.93 2.80
C VAL A 90 -10.71 8.07 2.34
N THR A 91 -9.77 7.80 1.43
CA THR A 91 -8.80 8.79 0.94
C THR A 91 -9.35 9.67 -0.18
N GLY A 92 -10.48 9.28 -0.78
CA GLY A 92 -11.14 10.00 -1.88
C GLY A 92 -10.35 9.99 -3.19
N ARG A 93 -9.38 9.08 -3.35
CA ARG A 93 -8.52 8.99 -4.54
C ARG A 93 -8.10 7.55 -4.82
N ALA A 94 -7.92 7.23 -6.10
CA ALA A 94 -7.34 5.96 -6.53
C ALA A 94 -5.99 5.69 -5.85
N ALA A 95 -5.74 4.42 -5.55
CA ALA A 95 -4.44 3.97 -5.07
C ALA A 95 -3.37 4.14 -6.18
N PRO A 96 -2.24 4.81 -5.90
CA PRO A 96 -1.12 4.86 -6.84
C PRO A 96 -0.54 3.47 -7.11
N SER A 97 0.26 3.33 -8.18
CA SER A 97 1.00 2.10 -8.46
C SER A 97 1.76 1.60 -7.22
N PRO A 98 1.56 0.33 -6.79
CA PRO A 98 2.10 -0.15 -5.52
C PRO A 98 3.62 -0.31 -5.53
N THR A 99 4.21 -0.51 -6.71
CA THR A 99 5.65 -0.59 -6.91
C THR A 99 6.12 0.28 -8.06
N GLU A 100 7.38 0.65 -8.01
CA GLU A 100 8.15 1.32 -9.04
C GLU A 100 9.35 0.45 -9.44
N ILE A 101 9.89 0.65 -10.63
CA ILE A 101 11.11 -0.05 -11.06
C ILE A 101 12.32 0.63 -10.39
N GLY A 102 13.09 -0.16 -9.63
CA GLY A 102 14.32 0.30 -9.01
C GLY A 102 15.49 0.42 -10.00
N LEU A 103 16.62 0.95 -9.52
CA LEU A 103 17.83 1.15 -10.34
C LEU A 103 18.37 -0.16 -10.94
N GLN A 104 18.14 -1.29 -10.27
CA GLN A 104 18.55 -2.62 -10.71
C GLN A 104 17.48 -3.31 -11.59
N GLY A 105 16.47 -2.58 -12.07
CA GLY A 105 15.41 -3.11 -12.94
C GLY A 105 14.36 -3.96 -12.23
N SER A 106 14.47 -4.16 -10.91
CA SER A 106 13.51 -4.94 -10.13
C SER A 106 12.42 -4.04 -9.51
N PRO A 107 11.15 -4.52 -9.42
CA PRO A 107 10.10 -3.82 -8.68
C PRO A 107 10.46 -3.65 -7.21
N ARG A 108 10.13 -2.48 -6.66
CA ARG A 108 10.25 -2.11 -5.24
C ARG A 108 9.08 -1.22 -4.85
N VAL A 109 8.70 -1.20 -3.57
CA VAL A 109 7.55 -0.45 -3.08
C VAL A 109 7.60 1.04 -3.48
N SER A 110 6.47 1.58 -3.94
CA SER A 110 6.37 2.99 -4.32
C SER A 110 6.22 3.88 -3.09
N ALA A 111 7.05 4.92 -2.97
CA ALA A 111 6.91 5.90 -1.87
C ALA A 111 5.56 6.65 -1.93
N ARG A 112 5.05 6.91 -3.15
CA ARG A 112 3.72 7.53 -3.37
C ARG A 112 2.59 6.64 -2.90
N TRP A 113 2.70 5.33 -3.14
CA TRP A 113 1.72 4.38 -2.63
C TRP A 113 1.79 4.26 -1.11
N VAL A 114 2.99 4.27 -0.51
CA VAL A 114 3.12 4.30 0.97
C VAL A 114 2.54 5.58 1.56
N GLU A 115 2.75 6.75 0.95
CA GLU A 115 2.11 8.01 1.38
C GLU A 115 0.58 7.91 1.33
N TRP A 116 0.04 7.28 0.29
CA TRP A 116 -1.39 7.00 0.18
C TRP A 116 -1.90 6.01 1.24
N LEU A 117 -1.16 4.95 1.53
CA LEU A 117 -1.47 4.01 2.63
C LEU A 117 -1.52 4.71 3.99
N MET A 118 -0.65 5.71 4.19
CA MET A 118 -0.65 6.53 5.41
C MET A 118 -1.83 7.52 5.48
N GLY A 119 -2.68 7.58 4.46
CA GLY A 119 -3.86 8.46 4.43
C GLY A 119 -3.53 9.94 4.26
N LEU A 120 -2.31 10.24 3.81
CA LEU A 120 -1.83 11.61 3.65
C LEU A 120 -2.34 12.23 2.32
N PRO A 121 -2.40 13.56 2.22
CA PRO A 121 -2.60 14.25 0.94
C PRO A 121 -1.53 13.86 -0.08
N ARG A 122 -1.87 13.93 -1.38
CA ARG A 122 -0.90 13.71 -2.47
C ARG A 122 0.25 14.69 -2.34
N GLY A 123 1.49 14.19 -2.37
CA GLY A 123 2.71 14.99 -2.36
C GLY A 123 3.15 15.46 -0.98
N TYR A 124 2.45 15.08 0.10
CA TYR A 124 2.72 15.56 1.45
C TYR A 124 4.17 15.30 1.92
N VAL A 125 4.70 14.12 1.60
CA VAL A 125 6.12 13.76 1.79
C VAL A 125 6.83 13.63 0.45
N THR A 126 6.15 13.08 -0.55
CA THR A 126 6.77 12.65 -1.81
C THR A 126 7.11 13.77 -2.78
N ASP A 127 6.49 14.95 -2.64
CA ASP A 127 6.80 16.13 -3.46
C ASP A 127 7.66 17.17 -2.70
N VAL A 128 8.16 16.84 -1.50
CA VAL A 128 9.08 17.72 -0.75
C VAL A 128 10.45 17.74 -1.44
N PRO A 129 10.94 18.92 -1.88
CA PRO A 129 12.22 19.03 -2.57
C PRO A 129 13.41 18.55 -1.73
N GLY A 130 14.36 17.86 -2.37
CA GLY A 130 15.60 17.42 -1.74
C GLY A 130 15.51 16.13 -0.91
N LEU A 131 14.33 15.53 -0.76
CA LEU A 131 14.21 14.22 -0.12
C LEU A 131 14.54 13.10 -1.10
N THR A 132 15.44 12.20 -0.69
CA THR A 132 15.63 10.91 -1.36
C THR A 132 14.44 9.99 -1.07
N ARG A 133 14.17 9.03 -1.96
CA ARG A 133 13.14 7.99 -1.73
C ARG A 133 13.31 7.28 -0.37
N GLY A 134 14.56 7.00 0.01
CA GLY A 134 14.87 6.36 1.29
C GLY A 134 14.40 7.22 2.48
N GLN A 135 14.68 8.52 2.44
CA GLN A 135 14.21 9.47 3.46
C GLN A 135 12.68 9.61 3.45
N GLN A 136 12.04 9.66 2.28
CA GLN A 136 10.59 9.68 2.17
C GLN A 136 9.97 8.46 2.87
N LEU A 137 10.44 7.25 2.57
CA LEU A 137 9.96 6.02 3.19
C LEU A 137 10.26 5.97 4.70
N GLN A 138 11.39 6.51 5.14
CA GLN A 138 11.71 6.61 6.56
C GLN A 138 10.76 7.54 7.31
N ILE A 139 10.44 8.71 6.73
CA ILE A 139 9.46 9.65 7.30
C ILE A 139 8.08 9.00 7.36
N LEU A 140 7.63 8.42 6.24
CA LEU A 140 6.33 7.75 6.15
C LEU A 140 6.22 6.58 7.13
N GLY A 141 7.24 5.74 7.22
CA GLY A 141 7.25 4.58 8.10
C GLY A 141 7.40 4.89 9.59
N ASN A 142 7.80 6.11 9.96
CA ASN A 142 7.78 6.62 11.34
C ASN A 142 6.53 7.47 11.65
N GLY A 143 5.71 7.77 10.64
CA GLY A 143 4.52 8.58 10.78
C GLY A 143 3.35 7.82 11.42
N VAL A 144 2.23 8.53 11.55
CA VAL A 144 0.95 7.98 11.99
C VAL A 144 -0.08 8.15 10.88
N VAL A 145 -1.10 7.29 10.85
CA VAL A 145 -2.27 7.48 9.98
C VAL A 145 -3.13 8.60 10.59
N PRO A 146 -3.25 9.79 9.97
CA PRO A 146 -3.90 10.95 10.60
C PRO A 146 -5.36 10.69 10.97
N GLN A 147 -6.08 9.89 10.18
CA GLN A 147 -7.46 9.49 10.45
C GLN A 147 -7.57 8.70 11.76
N GLN A 148 -6.61 7.79 12.02
CA GLN A 148 -6.58 7.02 13.26
C GLN A 148 -6.17 7.90 14.46
N ALA A 149 -5.19 8.79 14.27
CA ALA A 149 -4.81 9.74 15.31
C ALA A 149 -5.97 10.68 15.68
N SER A 150 -6.69 11.21 14.68
CA SER A 150 -7.87 12.05 14.89
C SER A 150 -8.96 11.30 15.66
N ALA A 151 -9.27 10.05 15.29
CA ALA A 151 -10.25 9.25 16.00
C ALA A 151 -9.83 8.98 17.46
N ALA A 152 -8.55 8.70 17.69
CA ALA A 152 -8.02 8.49 19.04
C ALA A 152 -8.11 9.77 19.89
N PHE A 153 -7.77 10.94 19.34
CA PHE A 153 -7.91 12.22 20.03
C PHE A 153 -9.37 12.57 20.27
N ALA A 154 -10.27 12.34 19.32
CA ALA A 154 -11.69 12.58 19.51
C ALA A 154 -12.27 11.69 20.63
N ALA A 155 -11.86 10.42 20.70
CA ALA A 155 -12.22 9.54 21.81
C ALA A 155 -11.65 10.02 23.16
N LEU A 156 -10.39 10.47 23.18
CA LEU A 156 -9.75 10.98 24.40
C LEU A 156 -10.38 12.28 24.92
N LEU A 157 -10.84 13.13 23.99
CA LEU A 157 -11.42 14.44 24.28
C LEU A 157 -12.96 14.42 24.35
N ASP A 158 -13.57 13.24 24.24
CA ASP A 158 -15.03 13.03 24.23
C ASP A 158 -15.77 13.89 23.18
N LEU A 159 -15.17 14.02 22.00
CA LEU A 159 -15.71 14.83 20.90
C LEU A 159 -16.73 14.07 20.04
N GLY A 160 -17.02 12.80 20.37
CA GLY A 160 -17.77 11.89 19.52
C GLY A 160 -16.98 11.49 18.26
N VAL A 161 -17.12 10.23 17.85
CA VAL A 161 -16.57 9.68 16.59
C VAL A 161 -17.64 8.96 15.80
#